data_AF-A0A1F8WIR0-F1
#
_entry.id   AF-A0A1F8WIR0-F1
#
_cell.length_a   1.000
_cell.length_b   1.000
_cell.length_c   1.000
_cell.angle_alpha   90.00
_cell.angle_beta   90.00
_cell.angle_gamma   90.00
#
_symmetry.space_group_name_H-M   'P 1'
#
loop_
_entity.id
_entity.type
_entity.pdbx_description
1 polymer ?
#
loop_
_entity_poly.entity_id
_entity_poly.type
_entity_poly.pdbx_seq_one_letter_code
_entity_poly.pdbx_strand_id
1 'polypeptide(L)'
;MNDQPLKIYFQTDLVPLVFKGEKACSLLNGQLTNDIKNLKTGETNYNLLLTIKGKVVADMHVLRNEDDFEVWVPRIFVEKVLDHFKRLAPLSKVEIIRPPGDGKNPPRSPFSKGGCLESERIENGIPKVGVDVTEENLPQEGKLDHALSFTKGCYLGQEIIARLHYKGHVNKILELLVIEGKEVPEPGTLIMKDEQIVGKVTSSTFSTKYQKPICLGYVPYKMKEAGTVFEIGGKMARILERHPGPSTTLRDLSLNNPVTGS
;
A
#
# COMPACT_ATOMS: atom_id res chain seq x y z
N MET A 1 -12.44 15.07 -11.95
CA MET A 1 -11.04 15.47 -11.81
C MET A 1 -10.54 14.95 -10.47
N ASN A 2 -10.09 13.70 -10.43
CA ASN A 2 -9.31 13.19 -9.30
C ASN A 2 -7.89 13.01 -9.82
N ASP A 3 -7.15 14.10 -9.89
CA ASP A 3 -5.69 14.09 -10.02
C ASP A 3 -5.12 13.73 -8.64
N GLN A 4 -5.51 12.56 -8.11
CA GLN A 4 -4.75 11.97 -7.04
C GLN A 4 -3.53 11.34 -7.70
N PRO A 5 -2.31 11.84 -7.44
CA PRO A 5 -1.13 11.07 -7.75
C PRO A 5 -1.30 9.59 -7.47
N LEU A 6 -0.85 8.78 -8.42
CA LEU A 6 -0.41 7.45 -8.04
C LEU A 6 0.78 7.67 -7.10
N LYS A 7 0.56 7.54 -5.80
CA LYS A 7 1.65 7.16 -4.91
C LYS A 7 2.10 5.80 -5.45
N ILE A 8 3.24 5.79 -6.15
CA ILE A 8 3.81 4.55 -6.66
C ILE A 8 4.16 3.73 -5.42
N TYR A 9 3.32 2.75 -5.11
CA TYR A 9 3.67 1.69 -4.18
C TYR A 9 4.70 0.86 -4.91
N PHE A 10 5.96 1.03 -4.51
CA PHE A 10 7.10 0.41 -5.13
C PHE A 10 7.07 -1.11 -4.91
N GLN A 11 6.26 -1.79 -5.70
CA GLN A 11 6.13 -3.23 -5.68
C GLN A 11 6.82 -3.79 -6.91
N THR A 12 8.04 -4.27 -6.69
CA THR A 12 8.70 -5.18 -7.60
C THR A 12 8.06 -6.56 -7.42
N ASP A 13 7.85 -7.30 -8.51
CA ASP A 13 7.23 -8.64 -8.52
C ASP A 13 5.69 -8.69 -8.40
N LEU A 14 5.00 -7.86 -9.19
CA LEU A 14 3.55 -7.98 -9.40
C LEU A 14 3.24 -9.08 -10.43
N VAL A 15 2.15 -9.81 -10.17
CA VAL A 15 1.58 -10.84 -11.05
C VAL A 15 0.18 -10.39 -11.45
N PRO A 16 -0.14 -10.32 -12.75
CA PRO A 16 -1.48 -9.98 -13.19
C PRO A 16 -2.43 -11.17 -13.02
N LEU A 17 -3.65 -10.87 -12.59
CA LEU A 17 -4.81 -11.76 -12.60
C LEU A 17 -5.90 -11.08 -13.43
N VAL A 18 -6.37 -11.75 -14.48
CA VAL A 18 -7.39 -11.19 -15.40
C VAL A 18 -8.76 -11.66 -14.96
N PHE A 19 -9.67 -10.71 -14.70
CA PHE A 19 -11.05 -10.97 -14.31
C PHE A 19 -11.98 -10.67 -15.48
N LYS A 20 -12.63 -11.71 -16.02
CA LYS A 20 -13.57 -11.63 -17.15
C LYS A 20 -14.99 -11.98 -16.75
N GLY A 21 -15.95 -11.45 -17.49
CA GLY A 21 -17.37 -11.78 -17.36
C GLY A 21 -18.22 -10.63 -16.82
N GLU A 22 -19.53 -10.72 -17.07
CA GLU A 22 -20.51 -9.64 -16.85
C GLU A 22 -20.53 -9.09 -15.41
N LYS A 23 -20.20 -9.93 -14.42
CA LYS A 23 -20.20 -9.51 -13.00
C LYS A 23 -18.81 -9.14 -12.46
N ALA A 24 -17.76 -9.18 -13.26
CA ALA A 24 -16.38 -8.92 -12.80
C ALA A 24 -16.26 -7.56 -12.10
N CYS A 25 -16.82 -6.50 -12.71
CA CYS A 25 -16.85 -5.16 -12.12
C CYS A 25 -17.57 -5.15 -10.75
N SER A 26 -18.77 -5.73 -10.67
CA SER A 26 -19.54 -5.76 -9.41
C SER A 26 -18.86 -6.57 -8.31
N LEU A 27 -18.21 -7.69 -8.67
CA LEU A 27 -17.46 -8.54 -7.75
C LEU A 27 -16.26 -7.76 -7.19
N LEU A 28 -15.40 -7.24 -8.07
CA LEU A 28 -14.22 -6.47 -7.66
C LEU A 28 -14.63 -5.25 -6.83
N ASN A 29 -15.63 -4.49 -7.28
CA ASN A 29 -16.11 -3.32 -6.56
C ASN A 29 -16.74 -3.66 -5.20
N GLY A 30 -17.30 -4.85 -5.00
CA GLY A 30 -17.82 -5.28 -3.71
C GLY A 30 -16.75 -5.85 -2.76
N GLN A 31 -15.60 -6.28 -3.28
CA GLN A 31 -14.54 -6.90 -2.47
C GLN A 31 -13.36 -5.98 -2.17
N LEU A 32 -13.11 -4.99 -3.02
CA LEU A 32 -11.97 -4.09 -2.92
C LEU A 32 -12.38 -2.71 -2.42
N THR A 33 -11.43 -1.98 -1.83
CA THR A 33 -11.72 -0.75 -1.07
C THR A 33 -11.93 0.51 -1.92
N ASN A 34 -11.49 0.54 -3.18
CA ASN A 34 -11.58 1.73 -4.02
C ASN A 34 -12.66 1.61 -5.10
N ASP A 35 -13.04 2.73 -5.72
CA ASP A 35 -14.15 2.77 -6.69
C ASP A 35 -13.73 2.22 -8.05
N ILE A 36 -14.09 0.97 -8.31
CA ILE A 36 -13.78 0.25 -9.56
C ILE A 36 -14.89 0.47 -10.59
N LYS A 37 -16.10 0.77 -10.14
CA LYS A 37 -17.26 0.98 -11.03
C LYS A 37 -17.08 2.20 -11.92
N ASN A 38 -16.45 3.25 -11.39
CA ASN A 38 -16.23 4.51 -12.08
C ASN A 38 -14.87 4.61 -12.80
N LEU A 39 -14.05 3.54 -12.80
CA LEU A 39 -12.83 3.49 -13.62
C LEU A 39 -13.18 3.47 -15.11
N LYS A 40 -12.56 4.37 -15.87
CA LYS A 40 -12.63 4.34 -17.34
C LYS A 40 -11.58 3.38 -17.90
N THR A 41 -11.79 2.93 -19.13
CA THR A 41 -10.80 2.14 -19.87
C THR A 41 -9.43 2.85 -19.89
N GLY A 42 -8.37 2.12 -19.56
CA GLY A 42 -7.00 2.62 -19.43
C GLY A 42 -6.69 3.27 -18.07
N GLU A 43 -7.69 3.49 -17.21
CA GLU A 43 -7.46 4.01 -15.86
C GLU A 43 -7.16 2.89 -14.87
N THR A 44 -6.43 3.26 -13.81
CA THR A 44 -6.11 2.38 -12.69
C THR A 44 -6.47 3.02 -11.35
N ASN A 45 -6.65 2.19 -10.34
CA ASN A 45 -6.55 2.63 -8.95
C ASN A 45 -5.86 1.58 -8.07
N TYR A 46 -5.30 2.06 -6.95
CA TYR A 46 -4.72 1.23 -5.90
C TYR A 46 -5.81 0.83 -4.89
N ASN A 47 -5.82 -0.44 -4.52
CA ASN A 47 -6.86 -1.07 -3.71
C ASN A 47 -6.25 -1.94 -2.62
N LEU A 48 -7.02 -2.11 -1.55
CA LEU A 48 -6.79 -3.11 -0.53
C LEU A 48 -7.86 -4.20 -0.63
N LEU A 49 -7.47 -5.42 -0.31
CA LEU A 49 -8.38 -6.48 0.11
C LEU A 49 -8.38 -6.51 1.64
N LEU A 50 -9.58 -6.47 2.24
CA LEU A 50 -9.73 -6.46 3.68
C LEU A 50 -10.39 -7.74 4.20
N THR A 51 -10.19 -8.02 5.48
CA THR A 51 -11.05 -8.95 6.21
C THR A 51 -12.41 -8.33 6.49
N ILE A 52 -13.38 -9.14 6.94
CA ILE A 52 -14.69 -8.64 7.43
C ILE A 52 -14.50 -7.63 8.60
N LYS A 53 -13.41 -7.75 9.35
CA LYS A 53 -13.04 -6.84 10.44
C LYS A 53 -12.25 -5.60 9.97
N GLY A 54 -12.15 -5.37 8.66
CA GLY A 54 -11.46 -4.22 8.08
C GLY A 54 -9.92 -4.29 8.13
N LYS A 55 -9.35 -5.46 8.43
CA LYS A 55 -7.88 -5.64 8.49
C LYS A 55 -7.28 -5.89 7.12
N VAL A 56 -6.06 -5.44 6.87
CA VAL A 56 -5.42 -5.49 5.54
C VAL A 56 -4.90 -6.90 5.23
N VAL A 57 -5.43 -7.51 4.18
CA VAL A 57 -5.06 -8.85 3.71
C VAL A 57 -3.99 -8.78 2.63
N ALA A 58 -4.21 -7.91 1.65
CA ALA A 58 -3.32 -7.69 0.52
C ALA A 58 -3.61 -6.32 -0.09
N ASP A 59 -2.68 -5.82 -0.88
CA ASP A 59 -2.86 -4.69 -1.77
C ASP A 59 -2.67 -5.08 -3.23
N MET A 60 -3.22 -4.27 -4.13
CA MET A 60 -3.19 -4.50 -5.56
C MET A 60 -3.53 -3.25 -6.36
N HIS A 61 -3.10 -3.23 -7.61
CA HIS A 61 -3.60 -2.28 -8.61
C HIS A 61 -4.67 -2.94 -9.46
N VAL A 62 -5.76 -2.21 -9.75
CA VAL A 62 -6.78 -2.64 -10.70
C VAL A 62 -6.69 -1.75 -11.92
N LEU A 63 -6.48 -2.32 -13.10
CA LEU A 63 -6.50 -1.65 -14.39
C LEU A 63 -7.78 -2.06 -15.12
N ARG A 64 -8.51 -1.08 -15.65
CA ARG A 64 -9.69 -1.33 -16.48
C ARG A 64 -9.29 -1.43 -17.95
N ASN A 65 -9.50 -2.60 -18.55
CA ASN A 65 -9.45 -2.78 -20.00
C ASN A 65 -10.85 -2.60 -20.61
N GLU A 66 -10.97 -2.72 -21.93
CA GLU A 66 -12.26 -2.59 -22.63
C GLU A 66 -13.29 -3.60 -22.10
N ASP A 67 -12.91 -4.89 -22.13
CA ASP A 67 -13.82 -6.00 -21.81
C ASP A 67 -13.52 -6.69 -20.47
N ASP A 68 -12.39 -6.40 -19.84
CA ASP A 68 -11.93 -7.08 -18.62
C ASP A 68 -11.19 -6.16 -17.64
N PHE A 69 -10.74 -6.75 -16.54
CA PHE A 69 -9.92 -6.09 -15.54
C PHE A 69 -8.63 -6.86 -15.31
N GLU A 70 -7.51 -6.16 -15.31
CA GLU A 70 -6.24 -6.69 -14.84
C GLU A 70 -6.00 -6.27 -13.39
N VAL A 71 -5.89 -7.25 -12.51
CA VAL A 71 -5.60 -7.05 -11.09
C VAL A 71 -4.15 -7.46 -10.84
N TRP A 72 -3.30 -6.48 -10.60
CA TRP A 72 -1.87 -6.66 -10.39
C TRP A 72 -1.58 -6.80 -8.89
N VAL A 73 -1.20 -8.01 -8.49
CA VAL A 73 -1.04 -8.41 -7.09
C VAL A 73 0.43 -8.75 -6.81
N PRO A 74 1.02 -8.34 -5.68
CA PRO A 74 2.33 -8.85 -5.26
C PRO A 74 2.34 -10.37 -5.23
N ARG A 75 3.40 -10.98 -5.77
CA ARG A 75 3.52 -12.45 -5.86
C ARG A 75 3.18 -13.17 -4.55
N ILE A 76 3.63 -12.62 -3.43
CA ILE A 76 3.40 -13.16 -2.08
C ILE A 76 1.92 -13.30 -1.70
N PHE A 77 1.03 -12.52 -2.32
CA PHE A 77 -0.41 -12.52 -2.04
C PHE A 77 -1.25 -13.22 -3.11
N VAL A 78 -0.65 -13.67 -4.22
CA VAL A 78 -1.40 -14.23 -5.37
C VAL A 78 -2.32 -15.37 -4.95
N GLU A 79 -1.79 -16.37 -4.25
CA GLU A 79 -2.59 -17.54 -3.86
C GLU A 79 -3.71 -17.15 -2.88
N LYS A 80 -3.42 -16.26 -1.92
CA LYS A 80 -4.40 -15.76 -0.95
C LYS A 80 -5.53 -14.97 -1.64
N VAL A 81 -5.19 -14.12 -2.62
CA VAL A 81 -6.17 -13.35 -3.41
C VAL A 81 -6.99 -14.27 -4.31
N LEU A 82 -6.35 -15.24 -4.98
CA LEU A 82 -7.04 -16.24 -5.79
C LEU A 82 -8.03 -17.04 -4.95
N ASP A 83 -7.62 -17.54 -3.78
CA ASP A 83 -8.49 -18.29 -2.88
C ASP A 83 -9.67 -17.45 -2.38
N HIS A 84 -9.44 -16.17 -2.09
CA HIS A 84 -10.51 -15.24 -1.72
C HIS A 84 -11.56 -15.14 -2.81
N PHE A 85 -11.16 -14.83 -4.04
CA PHE A 85 -12.10 -14.65 -5.13
C PHE A 85 -12.68 -15.97 -5.65
N LYS A 86 -11.94 -17.08 -5.66
CA LYS A 86 -12.45 -18.41 -6.06
C LYS A 86 -13.53 -18.94 -5.13
N ARG A 87 -13.56 -18.55 -3.86
CA ARG A 87 -14.71 -18.88 -2.97
C ARG A 87 -15.99 -18.14 -3.35
N LEU A 88 -15.87 -17.01 -4.04
CA LEU A 88 -16.97 -16.15 -4.46
C LEU A 88 -17.37 -16.38 -5.93
N ALA A 89 -16.40 -16.76 -6.78
CA ALA A 89 -16.51 -16.87 -8.23
C ALA A 89 -17.54 -17.90 -8.74
N PRO A 90 -17.73 -19.09 -8.11
CA PRO A 90 -18.76 -20.05 -8.51
C PRO A 90 -20.16 -19.44 -8.52
N LEU A 91 -20.38 -18.38 -7.74
CA LEU A 91 -21.66 -17.68 -7.61
C LEU A 91 -21.80 -16.50 -8.59
N SER A 92 -20.70 -16.04 -9.21
CA SER A 92 -20.65 -14.76 -9.90
C SER A 92 -20.50 -14.80 -11.42
N LYS A 93 -20.44 -15.96 -12.10
CA LYS A 93 -20.15 -15.99 -13.56
C LYS A 93 -18.90 -15.17 -13.94
N VAL A 94 -17.85 -15.23 -13.11
CA VAL A 94 -16.57 -14.54 -13.35
C VAL A 94 -15.49 -15.57 -13.58
N GLU A 95 -14.75 -15.43 -14.67
CA GLU A 95 -13.55 -16.21 -14.96
C GLU A 95 -12.33 -15.45 -14.45
N ILE A 96 -11.43 -16.14 -13.74
CA ILE A 96 -10.19 -15.57 -13.24
C ILE A 96 -9.04 -16.33 -13.89
N ILE A 97 -8.32 -15.65 -14.77
CA ILE A 97 -7.21 -16.20 -15.53
C ILE A 97 -5.92 -15.66 -14.93
N ARG A 98 -5.00 -16.55 -14.58
CA ARG A 98 -3.61 -16.19 -14.35
C ARG A 98 -2.88 -16.35 -15.68
N PRO A 99 -2.47 -15.26 -16.37
CA PRO A 99 -1.73 -15.37 -17.61
C PRO A 99 -0.48 -16.23 -17.36
N PRO A 100 -0.13 -17.15 -18.29
CA PRO A 100 1.10 -17.92 -18.17
C PRO A 100 2.27 -16.96 -18.16
N GLY A 101 2.91 -16.80 -16.99
CA GLY A 101 4.21 -16.17 -16.92
C GLY A 101 5.19 -17.13 -17.57
N ASP A 102 6.01 -16.66 -18.51
CA ASP A 102 7.08 -17.44 -19.12
C ASP A 102 8.18 -17.86 -18.12
N GLY A 103 8.00 -17.57 -16.81
CA GLY A 103 8.89 -17.89 -15.69
C GLY A 103 10.21 -17.12 -15.72
N LYS A 104 10.54 -16.47 -16.83
CA LYS A 104 11.81 -15.82 -17.14
C LYS A 104 11.65 -14.30 -17.27
N ASN A 105 10.51 -13.83 -17.76
CA ASN A 105 10.11 -12.42 -17.87
C ASN A 105 8.68 -12.27 -17.36
N PRO A 106 8.45 -12.08 -16.05
CA PRO A 106 7.13 -11.67 -15.58
C PRO A 106 6.67 -10.45 -16.39
N PRO A 107 5.39 -10.37 -16.81
CA PRO A 107 4.90 -9.26 -17.60
C PRO A 107 5.28 -7.96 -16.90
N ARG A 108 5.94 -7.07 -17.64
CA ARG A 108 6.49 -5.83 -17.08
C ARG A 108 5.31 -5.00 -16.61
N SER A 109 5.11 -4.96 -15.29
CA SER A 109 4.05 -4.18 -14.68
C SER A 109 4.12 -2.74 -15.19
N PRO A 110 2.99 -2.13 -15.63
CA PRO A 110 2.96 -0.72 -15.97
C PRO A 110 3.30 0.17 -14.75
N PHE A 111 3.28 -0.41 -13.55
CA PHE A 111 3.56 0.25 -12.27
C PHE A 111 5.01 0.08 -11.80
N SER A 112 5.86 -0.68 -12.52
CA SER A 112 7.26 -0.91 -12.13
C SER A 112 8.24 -0.14 -13.02
N LYS A 113 8.64 1.05 -12.58
CA LYS A 113 9.79 1.79 -13.13
C LYS A 113 11.06 1.48 -12.32
N GLY A 114 11.61 0.28 -12.50
CA GLY A 114 12.90 -0.08 -11.88
C GLY A 114 12.84 -0.30 -10.37
N GLY A 115 13.85 -0.97 -9.83
CA GLY A 115 13.90 -1.29 -8.39
C GLY A 115 13.99 -0.02 -7.55
N CYS A 116 12.95 0.25 -6.76
CA CYS A 116 13.04 1.26 -5.71
C CYS A 116 13.94 0.74 -4.60
N LEU A 117 14.87 1.58 -4.17
CA LEU A 117 15.70 1.30 -3.01
C LEU A 117 14.81 1.35 -1.77
N GLU A 118 14.99 0.38 -0.88
CA GLU A 118 14.26 0.33 0.39
C GLU A 118 14.36 1.65 1.19
N SER A 119 15.50 2.33 1.08
CA SER A 119 15.71 3.68 1.63
C SER A 119 14.72 4.71 1.09
N GLU A 120 14.51 4.78 -0.22
CA GLU A 120 13.59 5.76 -0.81
C GLU A 120 12.14 5.53 -0.35
N ARG A 121 11.71 4.26 -0.28
CA ARG A 121 10.39 3.89 0.24
C ARG A 121 10.21 4.37 1.68
N ILE A 122 11.16 4.03 2.56
CA ILE A 122 11.11 4.39 3.98
C ILE A 122 11.24 5.91 4.16
N GLU A 123 12.10 6.59 3.39
CA GLU A 123 12.25 8.05 3.41
C GLU A 123 10.95 8.79 3.06
N ASN A 124 10.09 8.20 2.23
CA ASN A 124 8.75 8.72 1.90
C ASN A 124 7.66 8.22 2.86
N GLY A 125 8.02 7.43 3.87
CA GLY A 125 7.12 6.83 4.85
C GLY A 125 6.19 5.77 4.28
N ILE A 126 6.44 5.27 3.06
CA ILE A 126 5.50 4.42 2.33
C ILE A 126 5.53 3.02 2.96
N PRO A 127 4.41 2.52 3.53
CA PRO A 127 4.39 1.17 4.09
C PRO A 127 4.44 0.11 2.99
N LYS A 128 5.00 -1.05 3.32
CA LYS A 128 4.93 -2.28 2.53
C LYS A 128 3.92 -3.24 3.16
N VAL A 129 2.84 -3.56 2.44
CA VAL A 129 1.87 -4.57 2.90
C VAL A 129 2.56 -5.94 2.98
N GLY A 130 2.27 -6.68 4.06
CA GLY A 130 2.95 -7.93 4.41
C GLY A 130 4.21 -7.75 5.27
N VAL A 131 4.70 -6.51 5.42
CA VAL A 131 5.85 -6.17 6.28
C VAL A 131 5.44 -5.12 7.32
N ASP A 132 5.10 -3.91 6.88
CA ASP A 132 4.70 -2.79 7.75
C ASP A 132 3.22 -2.81 8.10
N VAL A 133 2.39 -3.36 7.21
CA VAL A 133 0.94 -3.46 7.37
C VAL A 133 0.55 -4.90 7.09
N THR A 134 0.06 -5.59 8.11
CA THR A 134 -0.35 -7.01 8.04
C THR A 134 -1.84 -7.16 8.35
N GLU A 135 -2.32 -8.40 8.42
CA GLU A 135 -3.69 -8.72 8.84
C GLU A 135 -4.00 -8.36 10.31
N GLU A 136 -3.02 -7.88 11.06
CA GLU A 136 -3.23 -7.29 12.38
C GLU A 136 -3.63 -5.82 12.31
N ASN A 137 -3.41 -5.16 11.17
CA ASN A 137 -3.50 -3.72 11.02
C ASN A 137 -4.75 -3.28 10.26
N LEU A 138 -5.25 -2.10 10.63
CA LEU A 138 -6.23 -1.36 9.83
C LEU A 138 -5.51 -0.48 8.80
N PRO A 139 -6.11 -0.20 7.63
CA PRO A 139 -5.55 0.71 6.64
C PRO A 139 -5.10 2.06 7.22
N GLN A 140 -5.93 2.67 8.08
CA GLN A 140 -5.64 3.98 8.67
C GLN A 140 -4.47 3.95 9.66
N GLU A 141 -4.17 2.79 10.28
CA GLU A 141 -2.97 2.64 11.12
C GLU A 141 -1.71 2.77 10.26
N GLY A 142 -1.74 2.23 9.04
CA GLY A 142 -0.64 2.30 8.06
C GLY A 142 -0.63 3.56 7.19
N LYS A 143 -1.52 4.54 7.43
CA LYS A 143 -1.70 5.73 6.57
C LYS A 143 -2.07 5.38 5.11
N LEU A 144 -2.88 4.34 4.93
CA LEU A 144 -3.36 3.87 3.63
C LEU A 144 -4.74 4.44 3.22
N ASP A 145 -5.15 5.58 3.79
CA ASP A 145 -6.48 6.18 3.55
C ASP A 145 -6.78 6.48 2.08
N HIS A 146 -5.76 6.83 1.29
CA HIS A 146 -5.87 7.06 -0.15
C HIS A 146 -6.29 5.81 -0.96
N ALA A 147 -6.16 4.60 -0.39
CA ALA A 147 -6.60 3.36 -1.00
C ALA A 147 -8.09 3.06 -0.72
N LEU A 148 -8.77 3.92 0.04
CA LEU A 148 -10.14 3.75 0.49
C LEU A 148 -11.04 4.75 -0.21
N SER A 149 -12.15 4.28 -0.79
CA SER A 149 -13.23 5.16 -1.20
C SER A 149 -14.29 5.21 -0.11
N PHE A 150 -14.57 6.42 0.38
CA PHE A 150 -15.64 6.68 1.37
C PHE A 150 -16.97 7.06 0.71
N THR A 151 -16.98 7.20 -0.62
CA THR A 151 -18.15 7.64 -1.40
C THR A 151 -18.69 6.55 -2.32
N LYS A 152 -17.98 5.43 -2.51
CA LYS A 152 -18.49 4.26 -3.23
C LYS A 152 -19.54 3.50 -2.40
N GLY A 153 -20.26 2.60 -3.07
CA GLY A 153 -21.15 1.64 -2.41
C GLY A 153 -20.42 0.60 -1.54
N CYS A 154 -21.18 -0.30 -0.92
CA CYS A 154 -20.69 -1.26 0.07
C CYS A 154 -19.50 -2.10 -0.42
N TYR A 155 -18.46 -2.23 0.41
CA TYR A 155 -17.37 -3.19 0.22
C TYR A 155 -17.03 -3.96 1.50
N LEU A 156 -16.34 -5.08 1.33
CA LEU A 156 -15.92 -5.95 2.43
C LEU A 156 -15.10 -5.18 3.50
N GLY A 157 -15.52 -5.27 4.76
CA GLY A 157 -14.82 -4.65 5.88
C GLY A 157 -15.09 -3.15 6.06
N GLN A 158 -15.95 -2.53 5.25
CA GLN A 158 -16.21 -1.09 5.27
C GLN A 158 -16.76 -0.56 6.60
N GLU A 159 -17.54 -1.34 7.35
CA GLU A 159 -18.22 -0.83 8.56
C GLU A 159 -17.24 -0.22 9.57
N ILE A 160 -16.16 -0.94 9.88
CA ILE A 160 -15.13 -0.49 10.82
C ILE A 160 -14.33 0.68 10.22
N ILE A 161 -14.04 0.61 8.92
CA ILE A 161 -13.30 1.65 8.19
C ILE A 161 -14.06 2.97 8.21
N ALA A 162 -15.34 2.95 7.88
CA ALA A 162 -16.20 4.13 7.88
C ALA A 162 -16.39 4.69 9.29
N ARG A 163 -16.57 3.82 10.30
CA ARG A 163 -16.69 4.26 11.71
C ARG A 163 -15.47 5.04 12.16
N LEU A 164 -14.26 4.56 11.84
CA LEU A 164 -13.02 5.25 12.17
C LEU A 164 -12.90 6.59 11.45
N HIS A 165 -13.22 6.64 10.15
CA HIS A 165 -13.14 7.87 9.37
C HIS A 165 -14.04 9.00 9.92
N TYR A 166 -15.29 8.68 10.31
CA TYR A 166 -16.25 9.71 10.71
C TYR A 166 -16.30 10.01 12.20
N LYS A 167 -15.88 9.08 13.07
CA LYS A 167 -16.17 9.16 14.51
C LYS A 167 -15.02 8.74 15.42
N GLY A 168 -13.82 8.51 14.91
CA GLY A 168 -12.75 7.99 15.75
C GLY A 168 -11.34 8.27 15.24
N HIS A 169 -10.41 7.66 15.95
CA HIS A 169 -9.02 7.56 15.55
C HIS A 169 -8.53 6.15 15.87
N VAL A 170 -7.42 5.78 15.26
CA VAL A 170 -6.73 4.53 15.57
C VAL A 170 -5.98 4.64 16.90
N ASN A 171 -5.63 3.51 17.52
CA ASN A 171 -4.87 3.50 18.77
C ASN A 171 -3.36 3.71 18.54
N LYS A 172 -2.85 3.23 17.41
CA LYS A 172 -1.47 3.33 16.98
C LYS A 172 -1.40 3.77 15.53
N ILE A 173 -0.30 4.40 15.12
CA ILE A 173 -0.10 4.88 13.77
C ILE A 173 1.35 4.66 13.35
N LEU A 174 1.54 4.30 12.08
CA LEU A 174 2.85 4.09 11.49
C LEU A 174 3.51 5.44 11.18
N GLU A 175 4.71 5.63 11.70
CA GLU A 175 5.51 6.84 11.51
C GLU A 175 6.91 6.53 11.00
N LEU A 176 7.50 7.52 10.33
CA LEU A 176 8.90 7.53 9.93
C LEU A 176 9.73 8.15 11.05
N LEU A 177 10.71 7.42 11.56
CA LEU A 177 11.65 7.91 12.57
C LEU A 177 13.07 7.95 12.01
N VAL A 178 13.82 8.98 12.38
CA VAL A 178 15.28 9.05 12.19
C VAL A 178 15.97 8.78 13.52
N ILE A 179 17.01 7.95 13.49
CA ILE A 179 17.69 7.45 14.68
C ILE A 179 19.10 8.02 14.72
N GLU A 180 19.56 8.43 15.90
CA GLU A 180 20.92 8.89 16.11
C GLU A 180 21.94 7.75 16.02
N GLY A 181 23.11 8.02 15.45
CA GLY A 181 24.17 7.03 15.25
C GLY A 181 24.23 6.49 13.81
N LYS A 182 24.81 5.29 13.66
CA LYS A 182 25.05 4.65 12.35
C LYS A 182 24.48 3.24 12.23
N GLU A 183 24.04 2.66 13.35
CA GLU A 183 23.55 1.29 13.40
C GLU A 183 22.07 1.26 13.02
N VAL A 184 21.73 0.42 12.03
CA VAL A 184 20.34 0.22 11.61
C VAL A 184 19.69 -0.77 12.57
N PRO A 185 18.58 -0.43 13.23
CA PRO A 185 17.91 -1.37 14.12
C PRO A 185 17.30 -2.52 13.30
N GLU A 186 17.29 -3.73 13.85
CA GLU A 186 16.59 -4.85 13.22
C GLU A 186 15.06 -4.65 13.27
N PRO A 187 14.30 -5.13 12.27
CA PRO A 187 12.84 -5.25 12.36
C PRO A 187 12.42 -5.95 13.66
N GLY A 188 11.40 -5.42 14.31
CA GLY A 188 10.93 -5.90 15.62
C GLY A 188 11.61 -5.23 16.82
N THR A 189 12.66 -4.42 16.62
CA THR A 189 13.26 -3.62 17.71
C THR A 189 12.20 -2.76 18.40
N LEU A 190 12.21 -2.74 19.72
CA LEU A 190 11.22 -2.04 20.53
C LEU A 190 11.41 -0.52 20.43
N ILE A 191 10.28 0.20 20.37
CA ILE A 191 10.24 1.65 20.46
C ILE A 191 9.81 2.00 21.88
N MET A 192 10.66 2.76 22.57
CA MET A 192 10.52 3.08 23.98
C MET A 192 10.21 4.57 24.17
N LYS A 193 9.40 4.88 25.18
CA LYS A 193 9.14 6.24 25.67
C LYS A 193 9.09 6.18 27.18
N ASP A 194 9.93 6.98 27.85
CA ASP A 194 9.97 7.06 29.31
C ASP A 194 10.08 5.65 29.96
N GLU A 195 11.02 4.83 29.46
CA GLU A 195 11.27 3.44 29.85
C GLU A 195 10.13 2.43 29.56
N GLN A 196 9.04 2.86 28.92
CA GLN A 196 7.92 2.00 28.54
C GLN A 196 7.97 1.61 27.06
N ILE A 197 7.63 0.35 26.77
CA ILE A 197 7.45 -0.13 25.39
C ILE A 197 6.16 0.48 24.84
N VAL A 198 6.29 1.31 23.80
CA VAL A 198 5.15 1.97 23.14
C VAL A 198 4.92 1.48 21.71
N GLY A 199 5.88 0.75 21.15
CA GLY A 199 5.85 0.39 19.74
C GLY A 199 6.92 -0.61 19.33
N LYS A 200 6.95 -0.90 18.03
CA LYS A 200 7.98 -1.74 17.39
C LYS A 200 8.32 -1.20 16.01
N VAL A 201 9.58 -1.34 15.64
CA VAL A 201 10.09 -1.10 14.28
C VAL A 201 9.57 -2.20 13.35
N THR A 202 9.14 -1.83 12.14
CA THR A 202 8.66 -2.77 11.11
C THR A 202 9.64 -2.88 9.94
N SER A 203 10.13 -1.75 9.45
CA SER A 203 11.15 -1.66 8.40
C SER A 203 12.22 -0.66 8.81
N SER A 204 13.46 -0.90 8.41
CA SER A 204 14.60 -0.04 8.75
C SER A 204 15.68 -0.12 7.69
N THR A 205 16.44 0.97 7.53
CA THR A 205 17.59 1.03 6.62
C THR A 205 18.47 2.23 6.95
N PHE A 206 19.64 2.32 6.31
CA PHE A 206 20.47 3.52 6.37
C PHE A 206 20.08 4.47 5.23
N SER A 207 19.73 5.72 5.57
CA SER A 207 19.42 6.74 4.58
C SER A 207 20.67 7.53 4.22
N THR A 208 21.04 7.52 2.93
CA THR A 208 22.08 8.40 2.40
C THR A 208 21.63 9.86 2.36
N LYS A 209 20.33 10.12 2.22
CA LYS A 209 19.76 11.47 2.29
C LYS A 209 19.95 12.11 3.67
N TYR A 210 19.63 11.37 4.73
CA TYR A 210 19.73 11.87 6.11
C TYR A 210 21.08 11.59 6.77
N GLN A 211 21.94 10.78 6.13
CA GLN A 211 23.19 10.26 6.71
C GLN A 211 22.99 9.60 8.08
N LYS A 212 21.83 8.96 8.26
CA LYS A 212 21.39 8.35 9.52
C LYS A 212 20.52 7.12 9.25
N PRO A 213 20.46 6.16 10.19
CA PRO A 213 19.44 5.14 10.18
C PRO A 213 18.04 5.75 10.25
N ILE A 214 17.13 5.19 9.46
CA ILE A 214 15.71 5.52 9.47
C ILE A 214 14.89 4.25 9.60
N CYS A 215 13.69 4.37 10.14
CA CYS A 215 12.77 3.26 10.24
C CYS A 215 11.30 3.68 10.11
N LEU A 216 10.46 2.73 9.74
CA LEU A 216 9.03 2.78 9.99
C LEU A 216 8.74 2.02 11.28
N GLY A 217 7.82 2.56 12.09
CA GLY A 217 7.36 1.89 13.29
C GLY A 217 6.02 2.42 13.77
N TYR A 218 5.27 1.56 14.46
CA TYR A 218 4.01 1.98 15.09
C TYR A 218 4.28 2.66 16.42
N VAL A 219 3.73 3.85 16.60
CA VAL A 219 3.69 4.57 17.87
C VAL A 219 2.23 4.80 18.29
N PRO A 220 1.93 5.05 19.58
CA PRO A 220 0.58 5.42 19.99
C PRO A 220 0.10 6.65 19.23
N TYR A 221 -1.16 6.66 18.79
CA TYR A 221 -1.70 7.76 17.97
C TYR A 221 -1.59 9.12 18.66
N LYS A 222 -1.68 9.15 19.99
CA LYS A 222 -1.50 10.34 20.82
C LYS A 222 -0.07 10.90 20.85
N MET A 223 0.91 10.17 20.31
CA MET A 223 2.35 10.54 20.28
C MET A 223 2.88 10.68 18.85
N LYS A 224 2.00 10.93 17.87
CA LYS A 224 2.34 10.96 16.44
C LYS A 224 2.96 12.28 15.96
N GLU A 225 3.10 13.26 16.83
CA GLU A 225 3.54 14.61 16.44
C GLU A 225 4.99 14.60 15.95
N ALA A 226 5.25 15.31 14.85
CA ALA A 226 6.60 15.43 14.30
C ALA A 226 7.54 16.04 15.35
N GLY A 227 8.78 15.54 15.40
CA GLY A 227 9.75 15.91 16.42
C GLY A 227 9.61 15.16 17.75
N THR A 228 8.53 14.40 17.99
CA THR A 228 8.42 13.54 19.18
C THR A 228 9.58 12.56 19.22
N VAL A 229 10.24 12.50 20.38
CA VAL A 229 11.45 11.70 20.60
C VAL A 229 11.13 10.41 21.36
N PHE A 230 11.73 9.31 20.90
CA PHE A 230 11.67 7.96 21.43
C PHE A 230 13.09 7.40 21.57
N GLU A 231 13.21 6.24 22.20
CA GLU A 231 14.43 5.46 22.20
C GLU A 231 14.22 4.15 21.41
N ILE A 232 15.19 3.83 20.55
CA ILE A 232 15.21 2.61 19.72
C ILE A 232 16.64 2.07 19.78
N GLY A 233 16.81 0.82 20.25
CA GLY A 233 18.15 0.20 20.32
C GLY A 233 19.16 0.99 21.15
N GLY A 234 18.72 1.65 22.24
CA GLY A 234 19.58 2.50 23.07
C GLY A 234 20.00 3.82 22.42
N LYS A 235 19.37 4.22 21.31
CA LYS A 235 19.61 5.49 20.61
C LYS A 235 18.35 6.32 20.55
N MET A 236 18.53 7.64 20.63
CA MET A 236 17.42 8.58 20.45
C MET A 236 16.94 8.55 19.01
N ALA A 237 15.63 8.52 18.83
CA ALA A 237 14.96 8.56 17.55
C ALA A 237 13.86 9.60 17.56
N ARG A 238 13.65 10.34 16.47
CA ARG A 238 12.59 11.35 16.38
C ARG A 238 11.70 11.11 15.18
N ILE A 239 10.41 11.37 15.34
CA ILE A 239 9.46 11.37 14.21
C ILE A 239 9.84 12.48 13.24
N LEU A 240 9.97 12.14 11.97
CA LEU A 240 10.17 13.12 10.90
C LEU A 240 8.82 13.68 10.42
N GLU A 241 8.82 14.95 10.03
CA GLU A 241 7.69 15.51 9.30
C GLU A 241 7.58 14.80 7.95
N ARG A 242 6.39 14.28 7.67
CA ARG A 242 6.14 13.57 6.43
C ARG A 242 5.67 14.57 5.38
N HIS A 243 6.58 14.98 4.50
CA HIS A 243 6.15 15.64 3.27
C HIS A 243 5.40 14.61 2.41
N PRO A 244 4.24 14.95 1.82
CA PRO A 244 3.63 14.10 0.81
C PRO A 244 4.68 13.91 -0.29
N GLY A 245 5.18 12.68 -0.43
CA GLY A 245 6.16 12.33 -1.45
C GLY A 245 5.67 12.69 -2.86
N PRO A 246 6.57 12.81 -3.84
CA PRO A 246 6.23 13.25 -5.18
C PRO A 246 5.08 12.46 -5.76
N SER A 247 4.17 13.24 -6.33
CA SER A 247 2.92 12.83 -6.93
C SER A 247 3.16 12.31 -8.34
N THR A 248 3.54 11.05 -8.55
CA THR A 248 3.69 10.55 -9.93
C THR A 248 2.33 10.17 -10.50
N THR A 249 1.83 10.89 -11.51
CA THR A 249 0.59 10.51 -12.19
C THR A 249 0.90 9.56 -13.36
N LEU A 250 -0.07 8.72 -13.76
CA LEU A 250 0.06 7.93 -14.99
C LEU A 250 0.30 8.78 -16.25
N ARG A 251 -0.06 10.07 -16.23
CA ARG A 251 0.25 11.00 -17.34
C ARG A 251 1.75 11.25 -17.50
N ASP A 252 2.52 11.18 -16.41
CA ASP A 252 4.00 11.21 -16.46
C ASP A 252 4.59 9.88 -16.98
N LEU A 253 3.74 8.89 -17.26
CA LEU A 253 4.07 7.56 -17.77
C LEU A 253 3.67 7.36 -19.24
N SER A 254 2.96 8.29 -19.88
CA SER A 254 2.74 8.23 -21.33
C SER A 254 4.03 8.63 -22.06
N LEU A 255 4.69 7.64 -22.66
CA LEU A 255 5.72 7.84 -23.70
C LEU A 255 5.10 8.61 -24.86
N ASN A 256 5.19 9.93 -24.83
CA ASN A 256 5.06 10.82 -25.98
C ASN A 256 5.57 12.22 -25.60
N ASN A 257 6.87 12.32 -25.32
CA ASN A 257 7.59 13.55 -25.65
C ASN A 257 8.31 13.27 -26.96
N PRO A 258 7.96 13.94 -28.08
CA PRO A 258 8.83 13.93 -29.25
C PRO A 258 10.19 14.46 -28.81
N VAL A 259 11.24 13.76 -29.18
CA VAL A 259 12.60 14.28 -29.11
C VAL A 259 12.67 15.43 -30.11
N THR A 260 12.30 16.63 -29.67
CA THR A 260 12.85 17.89 -30.19
C THR A 260 14.20 18.06 -29.50
N GLY A 261 15.34 18.26 -30.12
CA GLY A 261 15.78 18.36 -31.50
C GLY A 261 17.27 18.69 -31.39
N SER A 262 18.06 18.26 -32.38
CA SER A 262 19.33 18.92 -32.72
C SER A 262 19.04 20.19 -33.49
#